data_AF-A0A0V0GF56-F1
#
_entry.id   AF-A0A0V0GF56-F1
#
_cell.length_a   1.000
_cell.length_b   1.000
_cell.length_c   1.000
_cell.angle_alpha   90.00
_cell.angle_beta   90.00
_cell.angle_gamma   90.00
#
_symmetry.space_group_name_H-M   'P 1'
#
loop_
_entity.id
_entity.type
_entity.pdbx_description
1 polymer ?
#
loop_
_entity_poly.entity_id
_entity_poly.type
_entity_poly.pdbx_seq_one_letter_code
_entity_poly.pdbx_strand_id
1 'polypeptide(L)'
;MATLCTVILPKFPQSRGISTTRAVLTRDSKMKVPYELKQGQSRLFHKLPSGLNMEVLYQRGSDPDEELRRSTKNPPLVFVHGSFHA
;
A
#
# COMPACT_ATOMS: atom_id res chain seq x y z
N MET A 1 15.35 47.00 -49.36
CA MET A 1 14.68 45.69 -49.52
C MET A 1 15.02 44.85 -48.31
N ALA A 2 14.16 44.82 -47.28
CA ALA A 2 14.38 44.04 -46.07
C ALA A 2 13.33 42.93 -46.01
N THR A 3 13.77 41.68 -46.13
CA THR A 3 12.92 40.49 -46.02
C THR A 3 12.81 40.07 -44.56
N LEU A 4 11.58 40.10 -44.04
CA LEU A 4 11.22 39.65 -42.70
C LEU A 4 11.09 38.11 -42.70
N CYS A 5 12.09 37.40 -42.19
CA CYS A 5 12.00 35.95 -42.00
C CYS A 5 11.28 35.64 -40.68
N THR A 6 10.06 35.11 -40.77
CA THR A 6 9.30 34.59 -39.64
C THR A 6 9.76 33.18 -39.29
N VAL A 7 10.36 33.01 -38.11
CA VAL A 7 10.73 31.70 -37.57
C VAL A 7 9.51 31.07 -36.90
N ILE A 8 8.97 30.01 -37.48
CA ILE A 8 7.86 29.24 -36.90
C ILE A 8 8.45 28.29 -35.84
N LEU A 9 8.15 28.52 -34.57
CA LEU A 9 8.49 27.59 -33.49
C LEU A 9 7.61 26.33 -33.55
N PRO A 10 8.19 25.12 -33.48
CA PRO A 10 7.41 23.89 -33.42
C PRO A 10 6.68 23.82 -32.07
N LYS A 11 5.36 23.59 -32.13
CA LYS A 11 4.55 23.27 -30.95
C LYS A 11 4.92 21.87 -30.49
N PHE A 12 5.66 21.78 -29.39
CA PHE A 12 5.92 20.52 -28.71
C PHE A 12 4.58 19.87 -28.32
N PRO A 13 4.36 18.58 -28.63
CA PRO A 13 3.18 17.87 -28.17
C PRO A 13 3.23 17.81 -26.64
N GLN A 14 2.22 18.39 -25.99
CA GLN A 14 2.02 18.22 -24.55
C GLN A 14 1.86 16.74 -24.26
N SER A 15 2.89 16.13 -23.68
CA SER A 15 2.81 14.79 -23.10
C SER A 15 1.64 14.78 -22.12
N ARG A 16 0.62 13.97 -22.41
CA ARG A 16 -0.42 13.66 -21.44
C ARG A 16 0.26 12.86 -20.33
N GLY A 17 0.68 13.54 -19.28
CA GLY A 17 1.19 12.90 -18.07
C GLY A 17 0.14 11.91 -17.59
N ILE A 18 0.54 10.64 -17.44
CA ILE A 18 -0.27 9.64 -16.76
C ILE A 18 -0.46 10.16 -15.34
N SER A 19 -1.67 10.64 -15.03
CA SER A 19 -2.04 11.00 -13.67
C SER A 19 -2.13 9.71 -12.87
N THR A 20 -1.00 9.28 -12.29
CA THR A 20 -1.01 8.22 -11.30
C THR A 20 -1.81 8.75 -10.12
N THR A 21 -3.06 8.31 -10.00
CA THR A 21 -3.91 8.67 -8.87
C THR A 21 -3.30 8.00 -7.65
N ARG A 22 -2.40 8.71 -6.96
CA ARG A 22 -1.90 8.25 -5.66
C ARG A 22 -3.04 8.53 -4.69
N ALA A 23 -3.57 7.46 -4.10
CA ALA A 23 -4.47 7.59 -2.95
C ALA A 23 -3.67 8.20 -1.79
N VAL A 24 -3.58 9.53 -1.75
CA VAL A 24 -2.97 10.26 -0.65
C VAL A 24 -4.02 10.34 0.45
N LEU A 25 -3.81 9.58 1.53
CA LEU A 25 -4.57 9.72 2.76
C LEU A 25 -4.16 11.05 3.44
N THR A 26 -4.70 12.17 2.96
CA THR A 26 -4.46 13.52 3.52
C THR A 26 -5.17 13.75 4.86
N ARG A 27 -5.89 12.75 5.37
CA ARG A 27 -6.75 12.84 6.54
C ARG A 27 -6.41 11.69 7.46
N ASP A 28 -6.36 11.96 8.77
CA ASP A 28 -6.33 10.91 9.78
C ASP A 28 -7.54 9.99 9.55
N SER A 29 -7.23 8.78 9.08
CA SER A 29 -8.20 7.80 8.61
C SER A 29 -9.35 7.63 9.60
N LYS A 30 -10.56 8.03 9.18
CA LYS A 30 -11.84 7.69 9.82
C LYS A 30 -12.17 6.18 9.74
N MET A 31 -11.31 5.38 9.10
CA MET A 31 -11.50 3.93 8.96
C MET A 31 -11.00 3.14 10.18
N LYS A 32 -10.53 3.83 11.23
CA LYS A 32 -10.23 3.21 12.53
C LYS A 32 -11.53 2.89 13.28
N VAL A 33 -12.27 1.88 12.84
CA VAL A 33 -13.01 1.07 13.83
C VAL A 33 -11.93 0.25 14.52
N PRO A 34 -11.61 0.48 15.81
CA PRO A 34 -10.55 -0.26 16.46
C PRO A 34 -10.97 -1.73 16.56
N TYR A 35 -10.37 -2.59 15.73
CA TYR A 35 -10.50 -4.02 15.92
C TYR A 35 -9.79 -4.40 17.23
N GLU A 36 -10.54 -4.96 18.17
CA GLU A 36 -9.99 -5.49 19.41
C GLU A 36 -9.22 -6.78 19.13
N LEU A 37 -7.97 -6.82 19.59
CA LEU A 37 -7.12 -8.00 19.42
C LEU A 37 -7.57 -9.11 20.37
N LYS A 38 -7.66 -10.33 19.86
CA LYS A 38 -7.88 -11.51 20.70
C LYS A 38 -6.58 -11.92 21.41
N GLN A 39 -6.70 -12.71 22.48
CA GLN A 39 -5.53 -13.26 23.17
C GLN A 39 -4.63 -14.04 22.19
N GLY A 40 -3.32 -13.80 22.24
CA GLY A 40 -2.35 -14.42 21.33
C GLY A 40 -2.26 -13.75 19.95
N GLN A 41 -3.04 -12.71 19.69
CA GLN A 41 -2.90 -11.88 18.50
C GLN A 41 -2.03 -10.64 18.77
N SER A 42 -1.31 -10.21 17.74
CA SER A 42 -0.43 -9.04 17.74
C SER A 42 -0.74 -8.18 16.52
N ARG A 43 -0.58 -6.86 16.66
CA ARG A 43 -0.75 -5.89 15.57
C ARG A 43 0.60 -5.29 15.20
N LEU A 44 0.89 -5.28 13.90
CA LEU A 44 2.11 -4.72 13.32
C LEU A 44 1.74 -3.76 12.19
N PHE A 45 2.59 -2.76 11.95
CA PHE A 45 2.45 -1.85 10.81
C PHE A 45 3.70 -1.91 9.95
N HIS A 46 3.54 -2.31 8.69
CA HIS A 46 4.63 -2.35 7.72
C HIS A 46 4.52 -1.17 6.75
N LYS A 47 5.59 -0.38 6.64
CA LYS A 47 5.62 0.75 5.71
C LYS A 47 5.94 0.27 4.30
N LEU A 48 4.98 0.44 3.39
CA LEU A 48 5.13 0.09 1.98
C LEU A 48 5.98 1.13 1.24
N PRO A 49 6.62 0.77 0.10
CA PRO A 49 7.34 1.71 -0.75
C PRO A 49 6.49 2.89 -1.24
N SER A 50 5.17 2.73 -1.27
CA SER A 50 4.21 3.79 -1.59
C SER A 50 4.14 4.90 -0.53
N GLY A 51 4.68 4.65 0.67
CA GLY A 51 4.56 5.51 1.86
C GLY A 51 3.37 5.16 2.75
N LEU A 52 2.49 4.26 2.32
CA LEU A 52 1.34 3.80 3.10
C LEU A 52 1.77 2.79 4.17
N ASN A 53 1.03 2.73 5.28
CA ASN A 53 1.20 1.71 6.30
C ASN A 53 0.20 0.57 6.08
N MET A 54 0.72 -0.65 5.94
CA MET A 54 -0.06 -1.87 5.93
C MET A 54 -0.22 -2.38 7.37
N GLU A 55 -1.45 -2.50 7.85
CA GLU A 55 -1.74 -3.15 9.12
C GLU A 55 -1.72 -4.68 8.94
N VAL A 56 -1.01 -5.37 9.82
CA VAL A 56 -0.92 -6.83 9.86
C VAL A 56 -1.33 -7.30 11.24
N LEU A 57 -2.33 -8.19 11.27
CA LEU A 57 -2.72 -8.92 12.46
C LEU A 57 -2.11 -10.32 12.41
N TYR A 58 -1.23 -10.61 13.37
CA TYR A 58 -0.51 -11.87 13.47
C TYR A 58 -1.04 -12.67 14.66
N GLN A 59 -1.26 -13.97 14.50
CA GLN A 59 -1.59 -14.88 15.59
C GLN A 59 -0.47 -15.89 15.76
N ARG A 60 0.17 -15.86 16.92
CA ARG A 60 1.22 -16.83 17.26
C ARG A 60 0.59 -18.14 17.73
N GLY A 61 1.24 -19.25 17.43
CA GLY A 61 0.88 -20.54 18.05
C GLY A 61 1.01 -20.47 19.58
N SER A 62 0.27 -21.32 20.28
CA SER A 62 0.26 -21.34 21.76
C SER A 62 1.58 -21.78 22.38
N ASP A 63 2.42 -22.49 21.64
CA ASP A 63 3.67 -23.07 22.10
C ASP A 63 4.79 -22.75 21.09
N PRO A 64 5.88 -22.09 21.50
CA PRO A 64 6.98 -21.68 20.63
C PRO A 64 7.81 -22.86 20.07
N ASP A 65 7.91 -23.97 20.81
CA ASP A 65 8.64 -25.16 20.34
C ASP A 65 7.83 -25.90 19.27
N GLU A 66 6.51 -25.97 19.48
CA GLU A 66 5.55 -26.43 18.47
C GLU A 66 5.50 -25.50 17.25
N GLU A 67 5.64 -24.20 17.42
CA GLU A 67 5.68 -23.23 16.33
C GLU A 67 6.90 -23.42 15.43
N LEU A 68 8.08 -23.69 15.99
CA LEU A 68 9.26 -24.01 15.19
C LEU A 68 9.07 -25.31 14.40
N ARG A 69 8.44 -26.31 15.01
CA ARG A 69 8.12 -27.58 14.33
C ARG A 69 7.00 -27.46 13.31
N ARG A 70 6.04 -26.57 13.53
CA ARG A 70 4.94 -26.30 12.59
C ARG A 70 5.38 -25.40 11.45
N SER A 71 6.22 -24.40 11.68
CA SER A 71 6.71 -23.51 10.62
C SER A 71 7.49 -24.24 9.52
N THR A 72 8.11 -25.37 9.84
CA THR A 72 8.79 -26.23 8.85
C THR A 72 7.85 -27.15 8.06
N LYS A 73 6.65 -27.45 8.59
CA LYS A 73 5.69 -28.38 7.98
C LYS A 73 4.45 -27.70 7.40
N ASN A 74 4.07 -26.56 7.98
CA ASN A 74 2.86 -25.81 7.72
C ASN A 74 3.26 -24.37 7.42
N PRO A 75 3.12 -23.93 6.16
CA PRO A 75 3.40 -22.53 5.83
C PRO A 75 2.40 -21.60 6.53
N PRO A 76 2.75 -20.32 6.72
CA PRO A 76 1.83 -19.35 7.30
C PRO A 76 0.57 -19.19 6.45
N LEU A 77 -0.59 -19.10 7.10
CA LEU A 77 -1.84 -18.75 6.45
C LEU A 77 -1.95 -17.23 6.36
N VAL A 78 -2.16 -16.73 5.13
CA VAL A 78 -2.24 -15.29 4.86
C VAL A 78 -3.61 -14.98 4.28
N PHE A 79 -4.33 -14.08 4.96
CA PHE A 79 -5.61 -13.55 4.49
C PHE A 79 -5.42 -12.11 4.03
N VAL A 80 -5.84 -11.81 2.81
CA VAL A 80 -5.79 -10.47 2.24
C VAL A 80 -7.23 -9.98 2.07
N HIS A 81 -7.56 -8.90 2.78
CA HIS A 81 -8.85 -8.23 2.68
C HIS A 81 -8.77 -7.13 1.62
N GLY A 82 -9.73 -7.11 0.68
CA GLY A 82 -9.93 -6.02 -0.27
C GLY A 82 -10.57 -4.80 0.39
N SER A 83 -10.85 -3.73 -0.34
CA SER A 83 -11.64 -2.63 0.24
C SER A 83 -13.06 -3.10 0.59
N PHE A 84 -13.69 -2.45 1.57
CA PHE A 84 -15.10 -2.71 1.95
C PHE A 84 -16.10 -2.60 0.78
N HIS A 85 -15.75 -1.90 -0.31
CA HIS A 85 -16.57 -1.70 -1.50
C HIS A 85 -16.00 -2.36 -2.77
N ALA A 86 -15.20 -3.42 -2.63
CA ALA A 86 -14.75 -4.21 -3.78
C ALA A 86 -15.93 -4.95 -4.44
#